data_AF-A0A8W8K6M0-F1
#
_entry.id   AF-A0A8W8K6M0-F1
#
_cell.length_a   1.000
_cell.length_b   1.000
_cell.length_c   1.000
_cell.angle_alpha   90.00
_cell.angle_beta   90.00
_cell.angle_gamma   90.00
#
_symmetry.space_group_name_H-M   'P 1'
#
loop_
_entity.id
_entity.type
_entity.pdbx_description
1 polymer ?
#
loop_
_entity_poly.entity_id
_entity_poly.type
_entity_poly.pdbx_seq_one_letter_code
_entity_poly.pdbx_strand_id
1 'polypeptide(L)'
;MSWSTCYRFRFSSSAVVCLALFYIVVFNGLSLYGLIKSTYTPVSLPVNRDRLYFAYMKYDRALWKCKKPHLSQTPLPLTALASFPGSGNTWVRHILQQATGILTGSIYNDKVLKIMGFPGENIQNSSVLVVKTHDYGRNETQKYQRAILILRNPKDALLAEFNRLRGGHVGFAKKEDFTK
;
A
#
# COMPACT_ATOMS: atom_id res chain seq x y z
N MET A 1 -12.68 -43.25 47.28
CA MET A 1 -11.21 -43.35 47.11
C MET A 1 -10.92 -43.86 45.71
N SER A 2 -10.29 -43.06 44.86
CA SER A 2 -9.18 -43.47 43.97
C SER A 2 -8.94 -42.38 42.95
N TRP A 3 -7.77 -41.75 43.07
CA TRP A 3 -7.23 -40.75 42.14
C TRP A 3 -6.48 -41.45 41.01
N SER A 4 -6.72 -40.98 39.79
CA SER A 4 -5.71 -40.65 38.77
C SER A 4 -4.65 -41.71 38.39
N THR A 5 -4.88 -42.42 37.29
CA THR A 5 -3.82 -43.08 36.53
C THR A 5 -3.15 -42.06 35.60
N CYS A 6 -2.04 -41.46 36.04
CA CYS A 6 -1.21 -40.60 35.21
C CYS A 6 -0.28 -41.48 34.34
N TYR A 7 -0.58 -41.58 33.04
CA TYR A 7 0.32 -42.22 32.07
C TYR A 7 1.52 -41.31 31.81
N ARG A 8 2.63 -41.59 32.50
CA ARG A 8 3.90 -40.91 32.26
C ARG A 8 4.55 -41.53 31.01
N PHE A 9 4.29 -40.93 29.85
CA PHE A 9 4.96 -41.27 28.59
C PHE A 9 6.47 -41.02 28.74
N ARG A 10 7.22 -42.09 29.01
CA ARG A 10 8.68 -42.05 29.12
C ARG A 10 9.23 -42.09 27.69
N PHE A 11 9.29 -40.92 27.04
CA PHE A 11 10.02 -40.79 25.78
C PHE A 11 11.47 -41.22 26.04
N SER A 12 11.89 -42.31 25.43
CA SER A 12 13.30 -42.74 25.46
C SER A 12 14.16 -41.57 24.99
N SER A 13 15.26 -41.27 25.70
CA SER A 13 16.18 -40.19 25.34
C SER A 13 16.60 -40.26 23.87
N SER A 14 16.69 -41.48 23.32
CA SER A 14 16.97 -41.73 21.91
C SER A 14 15.91 -41.19 20.96
N ALA A 15 14.62 -41.23 21.32
CA ALA A 15 13.54 -40.71 20.48
C ALA A 15 13.52 -39.18 20.42
N VAL A 16 13.85 -38.51 21.52
CA VAL A 16 13.99 -37.04 21.56
C VAL A 16 15.19 -36.59 20.73
N VAL A 17 16.30 -37.32 20.83
CA VAL A 17 17.50 -37.08 20.01
C VAL A 17 17.20 -37.31 18.53
N CYS A 18 16.48 -38.38 18.16
CA CYS A 18 16.10 -38.63 16.77
C CYS A 18 15.19 -37.54 16.20
N LEU A 19 14.21 -37.05 16.96
CA LEU A 19 13.33 -35.97 16.52
C LEU A 19 14.07 -34.63 16.37
N ALA A 20 15.00 -34.34 17.29
CA ALA A 20 15.85 -33.15 17.20
C ALA A 20 16.79 -33.22 15.99
N LEU A 21 17.41 -34.38 15.73
CA LEU A 21 18.25 -34.58 14.55
C LEU A 21 17.44 -34.51 13.25
N PHE A 22 16.24 -35.08 13.22
CA PHE A 22 15.34 -34.98 12.07
C PHE A 22 14.92 -33.53 11.82
N TYR A 23 14.57 -32.77 12.86
CA TYR A 23 14.29 -31.34 12.75
C TYR A 23 15.50 -30.57 12.24
N ILE A 24 16.69 -30.82 12.78
CA ILE A 24 17.92 -30.14 12.36
C ILE A 24 18.21 -30.43 10.88
N VAL A 25 18.11 -31.69 10.43
CA VAL A 25 18.37 -32.07 9.04
C VAL A 25 17.30 -31.51 8.10
N VAL A 26 16.01 -31.55 8.47
CA VAL A 26 14.93 -31.10 7.60
C VAL A 26 14.84 -29.57 7.57
N PHE A 27 14.83 -28.89 8.71
CA PHE A 27 14.75 -27.43 8.73
C PHE A 27 16.03 -26.76 8.23
N ASN A 28 17.21 -27.16 8.74
CA ASN A 28 18.45 -26.55 8.24
C ASN A 28 18.77 -27.04 6.83
N GLY A 29 18.40 -28.26 6.45
CA GLY A 29 18.55 -28.75 5.08
C GLY A 29 17.62 -28.03 4.10
N LEU A 30 16.37 -27.76 4.45
CA LEU A 30 15.45 -26.97 3.63
C LEU A 30 15.86 -25.48 3.57
N SER A 31 16.34 -24.92 4.68
CA SER A 31 16.89 -23.56 4.71
C SER A 31 18.16 -23.45 3.89
N LEU A 32 19.08 -24.41 3.98
CA LEU A 32 20.30 -24.48 3.18
C LEU A 32 19.99 -24.76 1.72
N TYR A 33 19.02 -25.63 1.41
CA TYR A 33 18.52 -25.83 0.04
C TYR A 33 17.90 -24.55 -0.52
N GLY A 34 17.14 -23.80 0.29
CA GLY A 34 16.64 -22.47 -0.07
C GLY A 34 17.76 -21.47 -0.33
N LEU A 35 18.82 -21.48 0.50
CA LEU A 35 19.98 -20.60 0.34
C LEU A 35 20.81 -20.98 -0.89
N ILE A 36 21.09 -22.28 -1.09
CA ILE A 36 21.78 -22.82 -2.26
C ILE A 36 20.95 -22.51 -3.50
N LYS A 37 19.64 -22.75 -3.51
CA LYS A 37 18.77 -22.34 -4.63
C LYS A 37 18.78 -20.83 -4.83
N SER A 38 18.91 -20.01 -3.79
CA SER A 38 19.05 -18.55 -3.91
C SER A 38 20.42 -18.11 -4.45
N THR A 39 21.48 -18.90 -4.20
CA THR A 39 22.87 -18.58 -4.58
C THR A 39 23.24 -19.18 -5.94
N TYR A 40 22.63 -20.32 -6.29
CA TYR A 40 22.73 -21.07 -7.54
C TYR A 40 21.50 -20.88 -8.45
N THR A 41 20.54 -20.03 -8.10
CA THR A 41 19.84 -19.29 -9.15
C THR A 41 20.86 -18.29 -9.64
N PRO A 42 21.53 -18.52 -10.78
CA PRO A 42 22.20 -17.42 -11.40
C PRO A 42 21.05 -16.49 -11.80
N VAL A 43 20.89 -15.40 -11.06
CA VAL A 43 20.42 -14.15 -11.64
C VAL A 43 21.56 -13.65 -12.55
N SER A 44 22.03 -14.52 -13.45
CA SER A 44 22.68 -14.13 -14.69
C SER A 44 21.56 -13.56 -15.54
N LEU A 45 21.10 -12.38 -15.15
CA LEU A 45 20.24 -11.56 -15.97
C LEU A 45 21.07 -11.30 -17.22
N PRO A 46 20.62 -11.76 -18.40
CA PRO A 46 21.22 -11.27 -19.62
C PRO A 46 21.14 -9.75 -19.57
N VAL A 47 22.29 -9.13 -19.80
CA VAL A 47 22.57 -7.70 -19.73
C VAL A 47 21.63 -6.94 -20.68
N ASN A 48 20.41 -6.66 -20.21
CA ASN A 48 19.54 -5.60 -20.71
C ASN A 48 18.42 -5.36 -19.68
N ARG A 49 18.70 -4.54 -18.66
CA ARG A 49 17.78 -4.18 -17.56
C ARG A 49 16.40 -3.76 -18.08
N ASP A 50 16.38 -3.02 -19.19
CA ASP A 50 15.14 -2.47 -19.76
C ASP A 50 14.22 -3.60 -20.22
N ARG A 51 14.76 -4.59 -20.94
CA ARG A 51 13.95 -5.69 -21.51
C ARG A 51 13.29 -6.56 -20.43
N LEU A 52 13.95 -6.73 -19.28
CA LEU A 52 13.44 -7.53 -18.17
C LEU A 52 12.35 -6.78 -17.39
N TYR A 53 12.55 -5.48 -17.13
CA TYR A 53 11.50 -4.61 -16.59
C TYR A 53 10.28 -4.57 -17.51
N PHE A 54 10.50 -4.42 -18.83
CA PHE A 54 9.41 -4.43 -19.80
C PHE A 54 8.72 -5.78 -19.92
N ALA A 55 9.45 -6.90 -19.85
CA ALA A 55 8.84 -8.24 -19.87
C ALA A 55 8.01 -8.49 -18.61
N TYR A 56 8.49 -8.08 -17.42
CA TYR A 56 7.75 -8.19 -16.17
C TYR A 56 6.49 -7.31 -16.19
N MET A 57 6.59 -6.05 -16.64
CA MET A 57 5.42 -5.17 -16.83
C MET A 57 4.45 -5.65 -17.92
N LYS A 58 4.92 -6.33 -18.96
CA LYS A 58 4.08 -6.84 -20.06
C LYS A 58 3.36 -8.14 -19.67
N TYR A 59 4.01 -8.99 -18.87
CA TYR A 59 3.42 -10.18 -18.28
C TYR A 59 2.36 -9.82 -17.21
N ASP A 60 2.66 -8.82 -16.37
CA ASP A 60 1.72 -8.27 -15.39
C ASP A 60 0.50 -7.63 -16.07
N ARG A 61 0.69 -6.90 -17.17
CA ARG A 61 -0.42 -6.32 -17.97
C ARG A 61 -1.31 -7.37 -18.64
N ALA A 62 -0.78 -8.57 -18.93
CA ALA A 62 -1.54 -9.66 -19.54
C ALA A 62 -2.34 -10.49 -18.50
N LEU A 63 -1.88 -10.56 -17.25
CA LEU A 63 -2.56 -11.25 -16.14
C LEU A 63 -3.46 -10.33 -15.31
N TRP A 64 -3.13 -9.05 -15.21
CA TRP A 64 -3.92 -8.03 -14.52
C TRP A 64 -4.97 -7.45 -15.46
N LYS A 65 -6.06 -8.21 -15.67
CA LYS A 65 -7.33 -7.58 -16.07
C LYS A 65 -7.76 -6.68 -14.90
N CYS A 66 -7.41 -5.40 -14.95
CA CYS A 66 -7.84 -4.43 -13.94
C CYS A 66 -9.36 -4.54 -13.78
N LYS A 67 -9.84 -5.00 -12.62
CA LYS A 67 -11.26 -4.85 -12.31
C LYS A 67 -11.55 -3.37 -12.26
N LYS A 68 -12.62 -2.94 -12.93
CA LYS A 68 -13.06 -1.54 -12.86
C LYS A 68 -13.35 -1.23 -11.38
N PRO A 69 -12.77 -0.16 -10.83
CA PRO A 69 -13.00 0.16 -9.44
C PRO A 69 -14.46 0.57 -9.24
N HIS A 70 -15.00 0.26 -8.07
CA HIS A 70 -16.42 0.41 -7.77
C HIS A 70 -16.64 1.09 -6.42
N LEU A 71 -17.85 1.62 -6.20
CA LEU A 71 -18.26 2.04 -4.87
C LEU A 71 -18.43 0.82 -3.96
N SER A 72 -18.20 1.00 -2.66
CA SER A 72 -18.48 -0.05 -1.68
C SER A 72 -19.96 -0.41 -1.70
N GLN A 73 -20.26 -1.71 -1.70
CA GLN A 73 -21.63 -2.22 -1.65
C GLN A 73 -22.24 -2.07 -0.26
N THR A 74 -21.40 -2.09 0.78
CA THR A 74 -21.79 -1.87 2.16
C THR A 74 -21.18 -0.58 2.70
N PRO A 75 -21.88 0.15 3.59
CA PRO A 75 -21.34 1.38 4.17
C PRO A 75 -20.05 1.12 4.95
N LEU A 76 -18.99 1.84 4.58
CA LEU A 76 -17.71 1.82 5.29
C LEU A 76 -17.66 2.91 6.38
N PRO A 77 -16.85 2.72 7.44
CA PRO A 77 -16.55 3.78 8.39
C PRO A 77 -16.01 5.01 7.65
N LEU A 78 -16.63 6.18 7.85
CA LEU A 78 -16.23 7.39 7.14
C LEU A 78 -14.81 7.77 7.54
N THR A 79 -13.86 7.60 6.62
CA THR A 79 -12.43 7.69 6.89
C THR A 79 -11.83 8.88 6.13
N ALA A 80 -11.22 9.82 6.84
CA ALA A 80 -10.49 10.93 6.23
C ALA A 80 -9.14 10.45 5.71
N LEU A 81 -8.77 10.89 4.51
CA LEU A 81 -7.38 10.93 4.05
C LEU A 81 -6.91 12.38 4.19
N ALA A 82 -6.41 12.69 5.37
CA ALA A 82 -6.05 14.05 5.78
C ALA A 82 -4.56 14.31 5.53
N SER A 83 -4.23 15.49 5.04
CA SER A 83 -2.84 15.93 4.91
C SER A 83 -2.72 17.41 4.59
N PHE A 84 -1.51 17.96 4.70
CA PHE A 84 -1.18 19.24 4.07
C PHE A 84 -1.13 19.08 2.52
N PRO A 85 -1.55 20.09 1.73
CA PRO A 85 -1.36 20.09 0.27
C PRO A 85 0.08 19.76 -0.15
N GLY A 86 0.27 19.12 -1.31
CA GLY A 86 1.61 18.69 -1.75
C GLY A 86 2.19 17.44 -1.05
N SER A 87 1.48 16.84 -0.08
CA SER A 87 1.96 15.65 0.67
C SER A 87 1.79 14.30 -0.05
N GLY A 88 1.27 14.27 -1.29
CA GLY A 88 1.17 13.04 -2.09
C GLY A 88 -0.19 12.32 -2.07
N ASN A 89 -1.28 13.03 -1.78
CA ASN A 89 -2.64 12.46 -1.72
C ASN A 89 -3.05 11.67 -2.96
N THR A 90 -2.82 12.23 -4.16
CA THR A 90 -3.21 11.59 -5.43
C THR A 90 -2.55 10.22 -5.59
N TRP A 91 -1.28 10.11 -5.18
CA TRP A 91 -0.54 8.85 -5.22
C TRP A 91 -1.10 7.82 -4.23
N VAL A 92 -1.33 8.22 -2.97
CA VAL A 92 -1.90 7.32 -1.95
C VAL A 92 -3.29 6.86 -2.33
N ARG A 93 -4.15 7.77 -2.81
CA ARG A 93 -5.50 7.43 -3.30
C ARG A 93 -5.45 6.42 -4.43
N HIS A 94 -4.50 6.57 -5.36
CA HIS A 94 -4.35 5.64 -6.47
C HIS A 94 -3.98 4.24 -5.96
N ILE A 95 -2.98 4.12 -5.07
CA ILE A 95 -2.58 2.84 -4.48
C ILE A 95 -3.75 2.19 -3.74
N LEU A 96 -4.44 2.94 -2.88
CA LEU A 96 -5.59 2.42 -2.12
C LEU A 96 -6.71 1.90 -3.04
N GLN A 97 -7.01 2.64 -4.11
CA GLN A 97 -8.01 2.25 -5.09
C GLN A 97 -7.59 1.01 -5.88
N GLN A 98 -6.32 0.90 -6.29
CA GLN A 98 -5.82 -0.27 -7.02
C GLN A 98 -5.74 -1.52 -6.12
N ALA A 99 -5.34 -1.36 -4.86
CA ALA A 99 -5.20 -2.46 -3.92
C ALA A 99 -6.55 -3.05 -3.48
N THR A 100 -7.59 -2.20 -3.38
CA THR A 100 -8.90 -2.63 -2.86
C THR A 100 -9.97 -2.81 -3.93
N GLY A 101 -9.81 -2.17 -5.10
CA GLY A 101 -10.88 -2.04 -6.09
C GLY A 101 -12.00 -1.06 -5.67
N ILE A 102 -11.90 -0.42 -4.49
CA ILE A 102 -12.90 0.51 -3.98
C ILE A 102 -12.48 1.95 -4.32
N LEU A 103 -13.42 2.75 -4.81
CA LEU A 103 -13.19 4.15 -5.12
C LEU A 103 -12.75 4.97 -3.90
N THR A 104 -11.89 5.95 -4.13
CA THR A 104 -11.53 6.96 -3.14
C THR A 104 -12.23 8.28 -3.45
N GLY A 105 -12.77 8.91 -2.42
CA GLY A 105 -13.47 10.18 -2.50
C GLY A 105 -12.59 11.39 -2.20
N SER A 106 -13.20 12.56 -2.30
CA SER A 106 -12.57 13.87 -2.09
C SER A 106 -13.64 14.89 -1.74
N ILE A 107 -13.34 15.81 -0.83
CA ILE A 107 -14.22 16.96 -0.56
C ILE A 107 -14.26 17.96 -1.72
N TYR A 108 -13.31 17.85 -2.66
CA TYR A 108 -13.18 18.70 -3.81
C TYR A 108 -13.89 18.10 -5.03
N ASN A 109 -14.23 18.97 -5.99
CA ASN A 109 -14.84 18.58 -7.26
C ASN A 109 -13.90 18.92 -8.43
N ASP A 110 -12.80 18.20 -8.54
CA ASP A 110 -11.85 18.37 -9.64
C ASP A 110 -12.28 17.54 -10.86
N LYS A 111 -12.82 18.23 -11.87
CA LYS A 111 -13.31 17.58 -13.11
C LYS A 111 -12.21 16.87 -13.87
N VAL A 112 -10.98 17.39 -13.85
CA VAL A 112 -9.84 16.79 -14.57
C VAL A 112 -9.44 15.51 -13.88
N LEU A 113 -9.28 15.52 -12.56
CA LEU A 113 -8.98 14.30 -11.80
C LEU A 113 -10.09 13.25 -11.92
N LYS A 114 -11.35 13.68 -11.99
CA LYS A 114 -12.49 12.79 -12.19
C LYS A 114 -12.39 11.99 -13.48
N ILE A 115 -11.99 12.65 -14.57
CA ILE A 115 -11.78 12.01 -15.88
C ILE A 115 -10.50 11.15 -15.86
N MET A 116 -9.45 11.60 -15.17
CA MET A 116 -8.13 10.95 -15.14
C MET A 116 -8.00 9.77 -14.17
N GLY A 117 -9.11 9.21 -13.66
CA GLY A 117 -9.09 7.99 -12.84
C GLY A 117 -9.47 8.15 -11.36
N PHE A 118 -10.06 9.29 -10.99
CA PHE A 118 -10.66 9.50 -9.68
C PHE A 118 -12.17 9.77 -9.78
N PRO A 119 -12.99 8.81 -10.27
CA PRO A 119 -14.42 9.04 -10.49
C PRO A 119 -15.20 9.35 -9.18
N GLY A 120 -14.60 9.05 -8.02
CA GLY A 120 -15.10 9.40 -6.69
C GLY A 120 -14.88 10.86 -6.26
N GLU A 121 -14.32 11.74 -7.11
CA GLU A 121 -14.31 13.18 -6.82
C GLU A 121 -15.72 13.68 -6.47
N ASN A 122 -15.79 14.52 -5.44
CA ASN A 122 -17.03 15.04 -4.84
C ASN A 122 -17.93 13.99 -4.14
N ILE A 123 -17.42 12.78 -3.86
CA ILE A 123 -18.13 11.78 -3.03
C ILE A 123 -17.51 11.80 -1.62
N GLN A 124 -18.33 12.09 -0.62
CA GLN A 124 -17.89 12.32 0.77
C GLN A 124 -18.64 11.44 1.79
N ASN A 125 -19.21 10.32 1.34
CA ASN A 125 -20.02 9.43 2.18
C ASN A 125 -19.36 8.04 2.33
N SER A 126 -20.00 7.16 3.09
CA SER A 126 -19.54 5.80 3.38
C SER A 126 -19.50 4.82 2.17
N SER A 127 -19.75 5.28 0.95
CA SER A 127 -19.63 4.46 -0.27
C SER A 127 -18.21 4.43 -0.85
N VAL A 128 -17.31 5.31 -0.36
CA VAL A 128 -15.89 5.34 -0.75
C VAL A 128 -15.01 4.84 0.38
N LEU A 129 -13.82 4.36 0.03
CA LEU A 129 -12.85 3.83 0.98
C LEU A 129 -12.31 4.90 1.94
N VAL A 130 -11.96 6.06 1.39
CA VAL A 130 -11.45 7.22 2.13
C VAL A 130 -11.88 8.51 1.42
N VAL A 131 -11.99 9.61 2.15
CA VAL A 131 -12.30 10.95 1.61
C VAL A 131 -11.10 11.88 1.81
N LYS A 132 -10.49 12.33 0.71
CA LYS A 132 -9.38 13.28 0.74
C LYS A 132 -9.82 14.65 1.24
N THR A 133 -9.10 15.20 2.21
CA THR A 133 -9.34 16.54 2.77
C THR A 133 -8.04 17.23 3.20
N HIS A 134 -8.03 18.57 3.11
CA HIS A 134 -7.03 19.43 3.75
C HIS A 134 -7.63 20.27 4.89
N ASP A 135 -8.92 20.10 5.14
CA ASP A 135 -9.66 20.87 6.12
C ASP A 135 -9.28 20.42 7.53
N TYR A 136 -9.24 21.38 8.44
CA TYR A 136 -8.83 21.20 9.82
C TYR A 136 -9.81 21.89 10.77
N GLY A 137 -9.76 21.51 12.04
CA GLY A 137 -10.63 22.05 13.09
C GLY A 137 -11.67 21.05 13.58
N ARG A 138 -12.30 21.37 14.72
CA ARG A 138 -13.19 20.44 15.44
C ARG A 138 -14.40 20.03 14.60
N ASN A 139 -15.04 20.97 13.93
CA ASN A 139 -16.23 20.70 13.11
C ASN A 139 -15.91 19.81 11.90
N GLU A 140 -14.72 19.96 11.32
CA GLU A 140 -14.31 19.20 10.13
C GLU A 140 -13.85 17.78 10.50
N THR A 141 -13.09 17.66 11.59
CA THR A 141 -12.59 16.36 12.09
C THR A 141 -13.72 15.47 12.64
N GLN A 142 -14.72 16.04 13.32
CA GLN A 142 -15.84 15.28 13.92
C GLN A 142 -16.75 14.59 12.90
N LYS A 143 -16.69 14.95 11.63
CA LYS A 143 -17.44 14.27 10.56
C LYS A 143 -16.95 12.83 10.36
N TYR A 144 -15.67 12.58 10.63
CA TYR A 144 -14.99 11.32 10.32
C TYR A 144 -14.88 10.42 11.55
N GLN A 145 -15.05 9.11 11.33
CA GLN A 145 -14.86 8.10 12.38
C GLN A 145 -13.39 7.70 12.52
N ARG A 146 -12.61 7.82 11.45
CA ARG A 146 -11.20 7.42 11.36
C ARG A 146 -10.44 8.38 10.46
N ALA A 147 -9.12 8.42 10.59
CA ALA A 147 -8.27 9.20 9.71
C ALA A 147 -6.97 8.44 9.37
N ILE A 148 -6.53 8.61 8.13
CA ILE A 148 -5.18 8.34 7.68
C ILE A 148 -4.53 9.71 7.46
N LEU A 149 -3.52 10.02 8.27
CA LEU A 149 -2.77 11.27 8.17
C LEU A 149 -1.50 11.04 7.33
N ILE A 150 -1.37 11.74 6.20
CA ILE A 150 -0.14 11.70 5.40
C ILE A 150 0.76 12.85 5.84
N LEU A 151 1.97 12.50 6.28
CA LEU A 151 3.02 13.44 6.61
C LEU A 151 4.15 13.34 5.59
N ARG A 152 4.59 14.50 5.10
CA ARG A 152 5.75 14.66 4.22
C ARG A 152 6.67 15.71 4.83
N ASN A 153 7.96 15.66 4.49
CA ASN A 153 8.90 16.72 4.83
C ASN A 153 8.27 18.11 4.49
N PRO A 154 8.18 19.05 5.45
CA PRO A 154 7.48 20.32 5.23
C PRO A 154 8.04 21.13 4.06
N LYS A 155 9.37 21.16 3.89
CA LYS A 155 10.03 21.87 2.78
C LYS A 155 9.58 21.33 1.44
N ASP A 156 9.54 20.00 1.30
CA ASP A 156 9.15 19.34 0.05
C ASP A 156 7.66 19.48 -0.23
N ALA A 157 6.81 19.44 0.80
CA ALA A 157 5.38 19.63 0.67
C ALA A 157 5.05 21.07 0.25
N LEU A 158 5.70 22.06 0.86
CA LEU A 158 5.57 23.48 0.49
C LEU A 158 6.04 23.74 -0.94
N LEU A 159 7.21 23.22 -1.32
CA LEU A 159 7.72 23.36 -2.68
C LEU A 159 6.79 22.70 -3.71
N ALA A 160 6.29 21.49 -3.41
CA ALA A 160 5.35 20.79 -4.28
C ALA A 160 4.03 21.57 -4.42
N GLU A 161 3.51 22.14 -3.33
CA GLU A 161 2.30 22.94 -3.37
C GLU A 161 2.50 24.25 -4.14
N PHE A 162 3.64 24.92 -3.95
CA PHE A 162 4.02 26.10 -4.73
C PHE A 162 4.07 25.80 -6.23
N ASN A 163 4.72 24.69 -6.61
CA ASN A 163 4.75 24.21 -7.99
C ASN A 163 3.33 23.93 -8.51
N ARG A 164 2.47 23.32 -7.71
CA ARG A 164 1.07 23.06 -8.08
C ARG A 164 0.28 24.34 -8.33
N LEU A 165 0.47 25.37 -7.49
CA LEU A 165 -0.21 26.65 -7.59
C LEU A 165 0.24 27.46 -8.81
N ARG A 166 1.52 27.40 -9.18
CA ARG A 166 2.07 28.17 -10.32
C ARG A 166 2.05 27.42 -11.65
N GLY A 167 2.29 26.11 -11.62
CA GLY A 167 2.44 25.24 -12.80
C GLY A 167 1.27 24.27 -13.03
N GLY A 168 0.27 24.22 -12.14
CA GLY A 168 -0.85 23.27 -12.23
C GLY A 168 -0.50 21.88 -11.68
N HIS A 169 -1.44 20.93 -11.78
CA HIS A 169 -1.38 19.63 -11.08
C HIS A 169 -0.15 18.76 -11.40
N VAL A 170 0.46 18.94 -12.57
CA VAL A 170 1.64 18.18 -13.04
C VAL A 170 2.82 19.07 -13.45
N GLY A 171 2.69 20.39 -13.27
CA GLY A 171 3.70 21.35 -13.71
C GLY A 171 4.59 21.85 -12.58
N PHE A 172 5.64 22.57 -12.98
CA PHE A 172 6.57 23.23 -12.07
C PHE A 172 6.43 24.75 -12.19
N ALA A 173 6.67 25.45 -11.09
CA ALA A 173 6.79 26.90 -11.11
C ALA A 173 8.02 27.30 -11.94
N LYS A 174 7.94 28.44 -12.62
CA LYS A 174 9.10 28.98 -13.34
C LYS A 174 10.08 29.60 -12.35
N LYS A 175 11.34 29.76 -12.74
CA LYS A 175 12.38 30.31 -11.85
C LYS A 175 12.00 31.71 -11.34
N GLU A 176 11.36 32.51 -12.19
CA GLU A 176 10.90 33.87 -11.90
C GLU A 176 9.78 33.92 -10.85
N ASP A 177 9.07 32.80 -10.61
CA ASP A 177 8.02 32.74 -9.60
C ASP A 177 8.59 32.72 -8.17
N PHE A 178 9.82 32.22 -7.99
CA PHE A 178 10.47 32.09 -6.68
C PHE A 178 11.14 33.38 -6.17
N THR A 179 11.21 34.41 -7.02
CA THR A 179 11.91 35.66 -6.74
C THR A 179 10.96 36.83 -6.45
N LYS A 180 9.65 36.59 -6.44
CA LYS A 180 8.61 37.56 -6.07
C LYS A 180 8.20 37.37 -4.62
#